data_AF-A0A7V9KUA5-F1
#
_entry.id   AF-A0A7V9KUA5-F1
#
_cell.length_a   1.000
_cell.length_b   1.000
_cell.length_c   1.000
_cell.angle_alpha   90.00
_cell.angle_beta   90.00
_cell.angle_gamma   90.00
#
_symmetry.space_group_name_H-M   'P 1'
#
loop_
_entity.id
_entity.type
_entity.pdbx_description
1 polymer ?
#
loop_
_entity_poly.entity_id
_entity_poly.type
_entity_poly.pdbx_seq_one_letter_code
_entity_poly.pdbx_strand_id
1 'polypeptide(L)'
;MPVTVVVSGGAGALDPALTWAATTATVSLGSIEIALRDEDDLARNARRVATMLAGSLPVDVLAFVELPRAVDVSESSWMRAAEMVAESGHRLKFRTGGETADSHPDEPELAGAIASALDLEVPFKCTAGLHHAIRNTAPGTGFEQHGFLNVVLATRAILDGADTGDVVRVLADRDAVACAAACAAMSADEAARLRRWFISVGSCSIDEPVQDLVELGLLTPAAHRTAGMIDQESQ
;
A
#
# COMPACT_ATOMS: atom_id res chain seq x y z
N MET A 1 -16.98 -12.93 -6.08
CA MET A 1 -15.53 -12.69 -5.96
C MET A 1 -15.33 -11.41 -5.15
N PRO A 2 -14.48 -11.39 -4.10
CA PRO A 2 -14.21 -10.16 -3.36
C PRO A 2 -13.47 -9.16 -4.26
N VAL A 3 -13.91 -7.91 -4.25
CA VAL A 3 -13.31 -6.82 -5.05
C VAL A 3 -12.98 -5.62 -4.17
N THR A 4 -11.98 -4.86 -4.60
CA THR A 4 -11.72 -3.52 -4.10
C THR A 4 -12.30 -2.51 -5.08
N VAL A 5 -13.08 -1.56 -4.57
CA VAL A 5 -13.63 -0.46 -5.40
C VAL A 5 -12.81 0.80 -5.16
N VAL A 6 -12.28 1.40 -6.24
CA VAL A 6 -11.54 2.67 -6.17
C VAL A 6 -12.47 3.81 -6.55
N VAL A 7 -12.63 4.78 -5.66
CA VAL A 7 -13.51 5.94 -5.83
C VAL A 7 -12.68 7.18 -6.10
N SER A 8 -12.73 7.67 -7.35
CA SER A 8 -12.01 8.86 -7.82
C SER A 8 -12.84 10.15 -7.76
N GLY A 9 -14.16 10.05 -7.52
CA GLY A 9 -15.07 11.20 -7.49
C GLY A 9 -15.09 11.99 -6.18
N GLY A 10 -14.27 11.63 -5.18
CA GLY A 10 -14.33 12.18 -3.83
C GLY A 10 -15.56 11.69 -3.04
N ALA A 11 -15.85 12.32 -1.89
CA ALA A 11 -16.85 11.83 -0.94
C ALA A 11 -18.25 11.59 -1.54
N GLY A 12 -18.70 12.45 -2.47
CA GLY A 12 -20.03 12.32 -3.09
C GLY A 12 -20.17 11.11 -4.04
N ALA A 13 -19.07 10.44 -4.39
CA ALA A 13 -19.08 9.25 -5.23
C ALA A 13 -19.05 7.94 -4.42
N LEU A 14 -18.97 8.00 -3.08
CA LEU A 14 -18.97 6.82 -2.21
C LEU A 14 -20.31 6.08 -2.27
N ASP A 15 -21.43 6.77 -2.04
CA ASP A 15 -22.75 6.12 -2.01
C ASP A 15 -23.11 5.44 -3.34
N PRO A 16 -22.92 6.06 -4.53
CA PRO A 16 -23.12 5.37 -5.79
C PRO A 16 -22.23 4.13 -5.96
N ALA A 17 -20.96 4.20 -5.55
CA ALA A 17 -20.02 3.10 -5.66
C ALA A 17 -20.39 1.91 -4.74
N LEU A 18 -20.79 2.21 -3.49
CA LEU A 18 -21.25 1.21 -2.53
C LEU A 18 -22.57 0.57 -2.97
N THR A 19 -23.50 1.37 -3.51
CA THR A 19 -24.77 0.87 -4.07
C THR A 19 -24.52 -0.06 -5.26
N TRP A 20 -23.63 0.32 -6.17
CA TRP A 20 -23.24 -0.55 -7.28
C TRP A 20 -22.67 -1.89 -6.79
N ALA A 21 -21.76 -1.85 -5.81
CA ALA A 21 -21.14 -3.07 -5.27
C ALA A 21 -22.17 -3.98 -4.58
N ALA A 22 -23.14 -3.40 -3.85
CA ALA A 22 -24.19 -4.16 -3.17
C ALA A 22 -25.22 -4.79 -4.13
N THR A 23 -25.43 -4.20 -5.32
CA THR A 23 -26.43 -4.65 -6.29
C THR A 23 -25.85 -5.60 -7.35
N THR A 24 -24.54 -5.76 -7.41
CA THR A 24 -23.87 -6.59 -8.43
C THR A 24 -23.68 -8.03 -7.93
N ALA A 25 -24.51 -8.96 -8.40
CA ALA A 25 -24.58 -10.34 -7.90
C ALA A 25 -23.28 -11.18 -8.04
N THR A 26 -22.33 -10.78 -8.89
CA THR A 26 -21.10 -11.54 -9.18
C THR A 26 -19.91 -11.14 -8.30
N VAL A 27 -20.00 -10.00 -7.62
CA VAL A 27 -18.92 -9.46 -6.78
C VAL A 27 -19.40 -9.25 -5.36
N SER A 28 -18.46 -9.32 -4.41
CA SER A 28 -18.69 -8.92 -3.03
C SER A 28 -17.69 -7.82 -2.71
N LEU A 29 -18.12 -6.75 -2.04
CA LEU A 29 -17.22 -5.68 -1.66
C LEU A 29 -16.28 -6.18 -0.55
N GLY A 30 -14.98 -6.18 -0.79
CA GLY A 30 -13.97 -6.53 0.22
C GLY A 30 -13.31 -5.30 0.83
N SER A 31 -13.05 -4.28 0.01
CA SER A 31 -12.57 -2.98 0.48
C SER A 31 -12.94 -1.84 -0.46
N ILE A 32 -12.82 -0.62 0.05
CA ILE A 32 -12.95 0.62 -0.73
C ILE A 32 -11.67 1.44 -0.60
N GLU A 33 -11.28 2.08 -1.69
CA GLU A 33 -10.20 3.05 -1.72
C GLU A 33 -10.76 4.40 -2.16
N ILE A 34 -10.34 5.46 -1.50
CA ILE A 34 -10.71 6.83 -1.89
C ILE A 34 -9.52 7.75 -1.68
N ALA A 35 -9.22 8.56 -2.68
CA ALA A 35 -8.28 9.66 -2.53
C ALA A 35 -9.03 10.90 -2.03
N LEU A 36 -8.48 11.55 -1.00
CA LEU A 36 -8.91 12.90 -0.67
C LEU A 36 -8.48 13.82 -1.81
N ARG A 37 -9.35 14.75 -2.15
CA ARG A 37 -8.99 15.82 -3.07
C ARG A 37 -8.01 16.74 -2.35
N ASP A 38 -7.04 17.22 -3.13
CA ASP A 38 -6.11 18.24 -2.70
C ASP A 38 -6.86 19.57 -2.54
N GLU A 39 -7.25 19.86 -1.30
CA GLU A 39 -8.03 21.02 -0.87
C GLU A 39 -7.28 21.68 0.30
N ASP A 40 -7.33 23.01 0.39
CA ASP A 40 -6.64 23.79 1.46
C ASP A 40 -6.92 23.26 2.88
N ASP A 41 -8.14 22.74 3.10
CA ASP A 41 -8.59 22.12 4.36
C ASP A 41 -8.79 20.60 4.18
N LEU A 42 -7.67 19.89 4.16
CA LEU A 42 -7.64 18.44 3.99
C LEU A 42 -8.34 17.71 5.14
N ALA A 43 -8.26 18.25 6.37
CA ALA A 43 -8.94 17.70 7.53
C ALA A 43 -10.47 17.75 7.39
N ARG A 44 -11.01 18.83 6.82
CA ARG A 44 -12.44 18.89 6.46
C ARG A 44 -12.80 17.87 5.39
N ASN A 45 -11.94 17.66 4.39
CA ASN A 45 -12.19 16.65 3.36
C ASN A 45 -12.21 15.23 3.96
N ALA A 46 -11.22 14.91 4.81
CA ALA A 46 -11.15 13.65 5.55
C ALA A 46 -12.43 13.42 6.38
N ARG A 47 -12.90 14.45 7.09
CA ARG A 47 -14.14 14.38 7.89
C ARG A 47 -15.36 14.08 7.03
N ARG A 48 -15.46 14.66 5.84
CA ARG A 48 -16.57 14.39 4.90
C ARG A 48 -16.53 12.95 4.44
N VAL A 49 -15.36 12.44 4.06
CA VAL A 49 -15.18 11.03 3.66
C VAL A 49 -15.52 10.09 4.80
N ALA A 50 -15.00 10.32 6.01
CA ALA A 50 -15.31 9.55 7.21
C ALA A 50 -16.82 9.52 7.51
N THR A 51 -17.50 10.65 7.41
CA THR A 51 -18.96 10.74 7.65
C THR A 51 -19.74 9.87 6.65
N MET A 52 -19.32 9.84 5.38
CA MET A 52 -19.99 9.02 4.36
C MET A 52 -19.69 7.53 4.56
N LEU A 53 -18.46 7.18 4.89
CA LEU A 53 -18.09 5.80 5.17
C LEU A 53 -18.83 5.26 6.42
N ALA A 54 -18.93 6.06 7.49
CA ALA A 54 -19.68 5.66 8.69
C ALA A 54 -21.17 5.42 8.43
N GLY A 55 -21.77 6.11 7.47
CA GLY A 55 -23.19 5.96 7.12
C GLY A 55 -23.50 4.80 6.16
N SER A 56 -22.53 4.41 5.33
CA SER A 56 -22.80 3.57 4.14
C SER A 56 -21.92 2.32 4.04
N LEU A 57 -20.77 2.28 4.73
CA LEU A 57 -19.82 1.16 4.61
C LEU A 57 -20.23 -0.02 5.49
N PRO A 58 -20.33 -1.25 4.95
CA PRO A 58 -20.55 -2.44 5.77
C PRO A 58 -19.43 -2.66 6.78
N VAL A 59 -19.77 -3.23 7.95
CA VAL A 59 -18.85 -3.38 9.10
C VAL A 59 -17.62 -4.25 8.83
N ASP A 60 -17.70 -5.16 7.86
CA ASP A 60 -16.65 -6.09 7.46
C ASP A 60 -15.83 -5.60 6.25
N VAL A 61 -16.16 -4.43 5.70
CA VAL A 61 -15.47 -3.84 4.55
C VAL A 61 -14.43 -2.84 5.03
N LEU A 62 -13.20 -3.00 4.55
CA LEU A 62 -12.11 -2.08 4.88
C LEU A 62 -12.18 -0.82 4.01
N ALA A 63 -11.92 0.35 4.59
CA ALA A 63 -11.68 1.58 3.84
C ALA A 63 -10.21 2.01 3.92
N PHE A 64 -9.65 2.38 2.78
CA PHE A 64 -8.31 2.95 2.64
C PHE A 64 -8.41 4.36 2.07
N VAL A 65 -7.97 5.34 2.86
CA VAL A 65 -8.00 6.76 2.50
C VAL A 65 -6.61 7.20 2.09
N GLU A 66 -6.48 7.63 0.84
CA GLU A 66 -5.25 8.21 0.29
C GLU A 66 -5.24 9.71 0.56
N LEU A 67 -4.22 10.16 1.27
CA LEU A 67 -3.95 11.59 1.47
C LEU A 67 -3.06 12.09 0.31
N PRO A 68 -3.22 13.35 -0.13
CA PRO A 68 -2.23 14.03 -0.95
C PRO A 68 -0.84 13.93 -0.31
N ARG A 69 0.20 14.05 -1.13
CA ARG A 69 1.58 14.03 -0.66
C ARG A 69 1.80 15.20 0.31
N ALA A 70 2.53 14.95 1.39
CA ALA A 70 2.73 15.95 2.44
C ALA A 70 3.51 17.18 1.93
N VAL A 71 4.27 17.05 0.84
CA VAL A 71 4.99 18.17 0.22
C VAL A 71 4.07 19.15 -0.52
N ASP A 72 2.86 18.72 -0.89
CA ASP A 72 1.89 19.53 -1.63
C ASP A 72 0.94 20.31 -0.69
N VAL A 73 0.90 19.94 0.59
CA VAL A 73 0.00 20.51 1.60
C VAL A 73 0.77 20.93 2.86
N SER A 74 0.15 21.70 3.76
CA SER A 74 0.79 21.97 5.04
C SER A 74 0.86 20.70 5.90
N GLU A 75 2.00 20.49 6.56
CA GLU A 75 2.23 19.37 7.48
C GLU A 75 1.12 19.26 8.54
N SER A 76 0.65 20.39 9.06
CA SER A 76 -0.44 20.43 10.05
C SER A 76 -1.81 20.03 9.49
N SER A 77 -2.11 20.39 8.24
CA SER A 77 -3.37 19.98 7.59
C SER A 77 -3.33 18.49 7.25
N TRP A 78 -2.19 17.99 6.78
CA TRP A 78 -1.95 16.57 6.52
C TRP A 78 -2.11 15.74 7.79
N MET A 79 -1.46 16.15 8.88
CA MET A 79 -1.51 15.41 10.15
C MET A 79 -2.93 15.32 10.69
N ARG A 80 -3.68 16.43 10.68
CA ARG A 80 -5.09 16.45 11.12
C ARG A 80 -6.00 15.59 10.24
N ALA A 81 -5.70 15.47 8.95
CA ALA A 81 -6.43 14.57 8.07
C ALA A 81 -6.14 13.10 8.39
N ALA A 82 -4.87 12.76 8.66
CA ALA A 82 -4.47 11.42 9.09
C ALA A 82 -5.09 11.04 10.44
N GLU A 83 -5.09 11.95 11.43
CA GLU A 83 -5.79 11.79 12.71
C GLU A 83 -7.28 11.48 12.50
N MET A 84 -7.96 12.23 11.61
CA MET A 84 -9.37 11.98 11.29
C MET A 84 -9.60 10.59 10.67
N VAL A 85 -8.68 10.12 9.82
CA VAL A 85 -8.73 8.74 9.27
C VAL A 85 -8.58 7.71 10.40
N ALA A 86 -7.65 7.96 11.34
CA ALA A 86 -7.40 7.12 12.52
C ALA A 86 -8.65 7.01 13.41
N GLU A 87 -9.19 8.16 13.83
CA GLU A 87 -10.36 8.27 14.70
C GLU A 87 -11.60 7.59 14.10
N SER A 88 -11.66 7.50 12.77
CA SER A 88 -12.77 6.87 12.03
C SER A 88 -12.58 5.36 11.85
N GLY A 89 -11.48 4.77 12.34
CA GLY A 89 -11.20 3.33 12.21
C GLY A 89 -10.84 2.89 10.78
N HIS A 90 -10.44 3.83 9.93
CA HIS A 90 -10.05 3.57 8.55
C HIS A 90 -8.53 3.47 8.40
N ARG A 91 -8.06 3.00 7.24
CA ARG A 91 -6.64 2.79 6.96
C ARG A 91 -6.08 3.91 6.10
N LEU A 92 -4.80 4.18 6.25
CA LEU A 92 -4.08 5.08 5.35
C LEU A 92 -3.67 4.36 4.07
N LYS A 93 -3.60 5.11 2.98
CA LYS A 93 -3.04 4.65 1.71
C LYS A 93 -2.01 5.67 1.25
N PHE A 94 -0.81 5.20 0.97
CA PHE A 94 0.26 6.01 0.44
C PHE A 94 0.47 5.71 -1.03
N ARG A 95 0.54 6.77 -1.84
CA ARG A 95 0.96 6.69 -3.23
C ARG A 95 2.49 6.72 -3.26
N THR A 96 3.08 5.73 -3.91
CA THR A 96 4.54 5.56 -4.04
C THR A 96 5.03 5.64 -5.48
N GLY A 97 4.15 6.03 -6.42
CA GLY A 97 4.48 6.19 -7.83
C GLY A 97 3.33 6.68 -8.69
N GLY A 98 3.64 6.96 -9.96
CA GLY A 98 2.71 7.39 -10.99
C GLY A 98 3.43 7.75 -12.30
N GLU A 99 2.70 8.42 -13.20
CA GLU A 99 3.19 8.74 -14.55
C GLU A 99 4.16 9.93 -14.59
N THR A 100 4.18 10.74 -13.53
CA THR A 100 5.05 11.91 -13.39
C THR A 100 6.09 11.69 -12.30
N ALA A 101 7.24 12.38 -12.39
CA ALA A 101 8.27 12.34 -11.35
C ALA A 101 7.69 12.76 -9.98
N ASP A 102 6.82 13.77 -9.96
CA ASP A 102 6.12 14.25 -8.77
C ASP A 102 5.03 13.29 -8.24
N SER A 103 4.93 12.07 -8.78
CA SER A 103 4.13 11.00 -8.19
C SER A 103 4.95 10.02 -7.34
N HIS A 104 6.28 10.18 -7.29
CA HIS A 104 7.20 9.29 -6.57
C HIS A 104 7.75 10.02 -5.33
N PRO A 105 7.27 9.71 -4.11
CA PRO A 105 7.82 10.29 -2.89
C PRO A 105 9.26 9.81 -2.69
N ASP A 106 10.11 10.69 -2.15
CA ASP A 106 11.47 10.31 -1.77
C ASP A 106 11.50 9.52 -0.45
N GLU A 107 12.70 9.13 -0.01
CA GLU A 107 12.89 8.35 1.21
C GLU A 107 12.47 9.11 2.47
N PRO A 108 12.87 10.38 2.70
CA PRO A 108 12.37 11.16 3.85
C PRO A 108 10.85 11.29 3.88
N GLU A 109 10.21 11.56 2.74
CA GLU A 109 8.77 11.71 2.67
C GLU A 109 8.03 10.42 3.03
N LEU A 110 8.43 9.29 2.42
CA LEU A 110 7.79 8.02 2.72
C LEU A 110 8.10 7.56 4.16
N ALA A 111 9.30 7.80 4.68
CA ALA A 111 9.64 7.51 6.07
C ALA A 111 8.73 8.29 7.04
N GLY A 112 8.53 9.59 6.80
CA GLY A 112 7.65 10.43 7.61
C GLY A 112 6.19 9.98 7.56
N ALA A 113 5.70 9.58 6.39
CA ALA A 113 4.35 9.06 6.22
C ALA A 113 4.13 7.73 6.98
N ILE A 114 5.08 6.79 6.89
CA ILE A 114 5.02 5.51 7.62
C ILE A 114 5.10 5.76 9.13
N ALA A 115 6.04 6.60 9.59
CA ALA A 115 6.16 6.93 11.01
C ALA A 115 4.86 7.55 11.54
N SER A 116 4.27 8.51 10.82
CA SER A 116 2.99 9.12 11.21
C SER A 116 1.85 8.11 11.29
N ALA A 117 1.78 7.14 10.37
CA ALA A 117 0.78 6.07 10.43
C ALA A 117 0.97 5.19 11.67
N LEU A 118 2.20 4.82 11.99
CA LEU A 118 2.51 3.99 13.15
C LEU A 118 2.28 4.73 14.48
N ASP A 119 2.64 6.02 14.56
CA ASP A 119 2.42 6.87 15.73
C ASP A 119 0.93 7.09 16.02
N LEU A 120 0.10 7.17 14.97
CA LEU A 120 -1.35 7.22 15.09
C LEU A 120 -2.01 5.86 15.29
N GLU A 121 -1.23 4.77 15.34
CA GLU A 121 -1.73 3.39 15.39
C GLU A 121 -2.70 3.07 14.24
N VAL A 122 -2.41 3.59 13.04
CA VAL A 122 -3.21 3.36 11.82
C VAL A 122 -2.52 2.40 10.88
N PRO A 123 -3.13 1.25 10.57
CA PRO A 123 -2.63 0.39 9.51
C PRO A 123 -2.68 1.09 8.16
N PHE A 124 -1.68 0.82 7.32
CA PHE A 124 -1.53 1.46 6.02
C PHE A 124 -1.24 0.45 4.92
N LYS A 125 -1.36 0.93 3.69
CA LYS A 125 -0.85 0.25 2.50
C LYS A 125 -0.14 1.24 1.59
N CYS A 126 0.72 0.72 0.73
CA CYS A 126 1.39 1.52 -0.29
C CYS A 126 0.93 1.06 -1.68
N THR A 127 0.78 1.99 -2.61
CA THR A 127 0.24 1.69 -3.95
C THR A 127 0.93 2.50 -5.01
N ALA A 128 0.93 1.99 -6.23
CA ALA A 128 1.62 2.54 -7.40
C ALA A 128 3.16 2.53 -7.24
N GLY A 129 3.86 1.98 -8.22
CA GLY A 129 5.33 1.97 -8.26
C GLY A 129 6.03 0.82 -7.52
N LEU A 130 5.33 0.01 -6.72
CA LEU A 130 5.91 -1.10 -5.95
C LEU A 130 5.94 -2.42 -6.73
N HIS A 131 6.52 -2.41 -7.93
CA HIS A 131 6.64 -3.58 -8.80
C HIS A 131 7.84 -4.46 -8.45
N HIS A 132 8.85 -3.87 -7.81
CA HIS A 132 10.09 -4.55 -7.47
C HIS A 132 10.27 -4.70 -5.97
N ALA A 133 10.97 -5.76 -5.58
CA ALA A 133 11.24 -6.07 -4.17
C ALA A 133 12.15 -5.03 -3.52
N ILE A 134 13.12 -4.50 -4.29
CA ILE A 134 14.21 -3.65 -3.83
C ILE A 134 14.14 -2.28 -4.50
N ARG A 135 14.62 -1.24 -3.80
CA ARG A 135 14.79 0.13 -4.31
C ARG A 135 15.51 0.09 -5.66
N ASN A 136 14.90 0.71 -6.65
CA ASN A 136 15.38 0.67 -8.02
C ASN A 136 15.17 2.00 -8.74
N THR A 137 15.73 2.10 -9.94
CA THR A 137 15.54 3.23 -10.84
C THR A 137 14.88 2.69 -12.10
N ALA A 138 13.66 3.15 -12.39
CA ALA A 138 12.85 2.66 -13.49
C ALA A 138 13.57 2.90 -14.84
N PRO A 139 13.79 1.85 -15.66
CA PRO A 139 14.39 2.02 -16.98
C PRO A 139 13.54 2.94 -17.86
N GLY A 140 14.18 3.83 -18.61
CA GLY A 140 13.53 4.73 -19.57
C GLY A 140 13.06 6.05 -18.97
N THR A 141 12.35 6.05 -17.83
CA THR A 141 11.91 7.29 -17.16
C THR A 141 12.96 7.83 -16.18
N GLY A 142 13.79 6.95 -15.62
CA GLY A 142 14.74 7.31 -14.57
C GLY A 142 14.09 7.60 -13.22
N PHE A 143 12.82 7.24 -13.02
CA PHE A 143 12.14 7.47 -11.75
C PHE A 143 12.70 6.57 -10.65
N GLU A 144 12.91 7.18 -9.49
CA GLU A 144 13.31 6.47 -8.28
C GLU A 144 12.09 5.77 -7.67
N GLN A 145 12.14 4.44 -7.55
CA GLN A 145 11.02 3.63 -7.09
C GLN A 145 11.39 2.82 -5.85
N HIS A 146 10.60 2.97 -4.78
CA HIS A 146 10.75 2.16 -3.58
C HIS A 146 10.56 0.68 -3.86
N GLY A 147 11.29 -0.18 -3.13
CA GLY A 147 11.06 -1.62 -3.11
C GLY A 147 10.05 -2.00 -2.03
N PHE A 148 9.16 -2.97 -2.28
CA PHE A 148 8.20 -3.37 -1.26
C PHE A 148 8.84 -4.06 -0.05
N LEU A 149 10.01 -4.71 -0.20
CA LEU A 149 10.77 -5.23 0.94
C LEU A 149 11.45 -4.11 1.74
N ASN A 150 11.89 -3.03 1.08
CA ASN A 150 12.38 -1.85 1.79
C ASN A 150 11.29 -1.25 2.68
N VAL A 151 10.04 -1.19 2.21
CA VAL A 151 8.91 -0.72 3.03
C VAL A 151 8.63 -1.65 4.22
N VAL A 152 8.71 -2.97 4.03
CA VAL A 152 8.59 -3.96 5.14
C VAL A 152 9.68 -3.70 6.19
N LEU A 153 10.93 -3.56 5.76
CA LEU A 153 12.07 -3.35 6.65
C LEU A 153 12.01 -1.98 7.33
N ALA A 154 11.57 -0.93 6.64
CA ALA A 154 11.38 0.40 7.20
C ALA A 154 10.30 0.40 8.29
N THR A 155 9.17 -0.27 8.02
CA THR A 155 8.09 -0.46 9.01
C THR A 155 8.62 -1.18 10.25
N ARG A 156 9.42 -2.23 10.08
CA ARG A 156 10.08 -2.94 11.18
C ARG A 156 11.02 -2.02 11.95
N ALA A 157 11.90 -1.29 11.26
CA ALA A 157 12.87 -0.40 11.88
C ALA A 157 12.18 0.64 12.78
N ILE A 158 11.07 1.25 12.33
CA ILE A 158 10.30 2.20 13.15
C ILE A 158 9.73 1.51 14.40
N LEU A 159 9.13 0.33 14.26
CA LEU A 159 8.59 -0.43 15.41
C LEU A 159 9.67 -0.87 16.41
N ASP A 160 10.90 -1.06 15.93
CA ASP A 160 12.08 -1.38 16.74
C ASP A 160 12.73 -0.11 17.34
N GLY A 161 12.18 1.08 17.06
CA GLY A 161 12.63 2.37 17.62
C GLY A 161 13.79 3.04 16.88
N ALA A 162 14.01 2.69 15.61
CA ALA A 162 15.02 3.35 14.78
C ALA A 162 14.68 4.84 14.56
N ASP A 163 15.72 5.66 14.44
CA ASP A 163 15.54 7.07 14.13
C ASP A 163 15.19 7.30 12.64
N THR A 164 14.74 8.51 12.31
CA THR A 164 14.37 8.88 10.94
C THR A 164 15.49 8.66 9.92
N GLY A 165 16.75 8.91 10.31
CA GLY A 165 17.88 8.74 9.41
C GLY A 165 18.12 7.27 9.06
N ASP A 166 17.98 6.39 10.04
CA ASP A 166 18.08 4.94 9.85
C ASP A 166 16.96 4.41 8.94
N VAL A 167 15.73 4.85 9.15
CA VAL A 167 14.58 4.47 8.32
C VAL A 167 14.76 4.93 6.87
N VAL A 168 15.23 6.17 6.67
CA VAL A 168 15.56 6.71 5.34
C VAL A 168 16.63 5.85 4.65
N ARG A 169 17.67 5.43 5.37
CA ARG A 169 18.70 4.52 4.82
C ARG A 169 18.14 3.16 4.42
N VAL A 170 17.20 2.61 5.19
CA VAL A 170 16.53 1.35 4.85
C VAL A 170 15.69 1.48 3.59
N LEU A 171 14.97 2.60 3.42
CA LEU A 171 14.20 2.88 2.20
C LEU A 171 15.10 3.09 0.96
N ALA A 172 16.29 3.64 1.17
CA ALA A 172 17.29 3.87 0.12
C ALA A 172 18.12 2.62 -0.24
N ASP A 173 18.02 1.54 0.55
CA ASP A 173 18.92 0.39 0.43
C ASP A 173 18.66 -0.39 -0.88
N ARG A 174 19.74 -0.58 -1.64
CA ARG A 174 19.76 -1.29 -2.93
C ARG A 174 20.46 -2.63 -2.85
N ASP A 175 20.99 -3.02 -1.69
CA ASP A 175 21.57 -4.33 -1.47
C ASP A 175 20.46 -5.37 -1.34
N ALA A 176 20.12 -5.96 -2.49
CA ALA A 176 19.07 -6.95 -2.61
C ALA A 176 19.32 -8.19 -1.72
N VAL A 177 20.58 -8.61 -1.59
CA VAL A 177 20.96 -9.79 -0.80
C VAL A 177 20.81 -9.48 0.69
N ALA A 178 21.28 -8.31 1.14
CA ALA A 178 21.14 -7.90 2.54
C ALA A 178 19.67 -7.71 2.93
N CYS A 179 18.87 -7.05 2.09
CA CYS A 179 17.44 -6.85 2.32
C CYS A 179 16.68 -8.20 2.37
N ALA A 180 16.96 -9.11 1.45
CA ALA A 180 16.33 -10.43 1.44
C ALA A 180 16.71 -11.24 2.68
N ALA A 181 17.99 -11.23 3.08
CA ALA A 181 18.45 -11.90 4.30
C ALA A 181 17.77 -11.33 5.56
N ALA A 182 17.63 -9.99 5.66
CA ALA A 182 16.93 -9.34 6.77
C ALA A 182 15.45 -9.73 6.83
N CYS A 183 14.80 -9.86 5.68
CA CYS A 183 13.42 -10.36 5.58
C CYS A 183 13.30 -11.83 5.97
N ALA A 184 14.19 -12.70 5.48
CA ALA A 184 14.19 -14.13 5.78
C ALA A 184 14.49 -14.44 7.26
N ALA A 185 15.22 -13.55 7.93
CA ALA A 185 15.53 -13.68 9.35
C ALA A 185 14.33 -13.36 10.27
N MET A 186 13.23 -12.81 9.75
CA MET A 186 12.03 -12.56 10.54
C MET A 186 11.32 -13.86 10.92
N SER A 187 11.05 -14.03 12.21
CA SER A 187 10.16 -15.07 12.69
C SER A 187 8.73 -14.89 12.14
N ALA A 188 7.96 -15.97 12.13
CA ALA A 188 6.55 -15.93 11.74
C ALA A 188 5.75 -14.93 12.60
N ASP A 189 6.06 -14.84 13.89
CA ASP A 189 5.41 -13.90 14.80
C ASP A 189 5.76 -12.45 14.48
N GLU A 190 7.03 -12.13 14.22
CA GLU A 190 7.45 -10.79 13.76
C GLU A 190 6.74 -10.39 12.47
N ALA A 191 6.72 -11.30 11.49
CA ALA A 191 6.03 -11.06 10.23
C ALA A 191 4.52 -10.88 10.42
N ALA A 192 3.90 -11.63 11.33
CA ALA A 192 2.48 -11.46 11.67
C ALA A 192 2.22 -10.12 12.38
N ARG A 193 3.15 -9.64 13.23
CA ARG A 193 3.05 -8.31 13.85
C ARG A 193 3.13 -7.19 12.82
N LEU A 194 4.07 -7.29 11.89
CA LEU A 194 4.24 -6.29 10.81
C LEU A 194 3.00 -6.20 9.92
N ARG A 195 2.41 -7.34 9.54
CA ARG A 195 1.21 -7.38 8.69
C ARG A 195 -0.03 -6.73 9.31
N ARG A 196 -0.05 -6.50 10.63
CA ARG A 196 -1.12 -5.71 11.26
C ARG A 196 -1.04 -4.23 10.91
N TRP A 197 0.16 -3.74 10.61
CA TRP A 197 0.43 -2.34 10.30
C TRP A 197 0.55 -2.13 8.80
N PHE A 198 1.47 -2.83 8.15
CA PHE A 198 1.63 -2.77 6.70
C PHE A 198 0.83 -3.89 6.04
N ILE A 199 -0.36 -3.55 5.55
CA ILE A 199 -1.38 -4.54 5.18
C ILE A 199 -1.15 -5.10 3.78
N SER A 200 -0.82 -4.23 2.82
CA SER A 200 -0.71 -4.64 1.42
C SER A 200 0.11 -3.66 0.58
N VAL A 201 0.48 -4.13 -0.62
CA VAL A 201 0.97 -3.31 -1.71
C VAL A 201 0.04 -3.40 -2.91
N GLY A 202 -0.14 -2.29 -3.63
CA GLY A 202 -0.83 -2.26 -4.91
C GLY A 202 0.16 -2.32 -6.07
N SER A 203 0.06 -3.36 -6.90
CA SER A 203 0.81 -3.52 -8.15
C SER A 203 -0.17 -3.79 -9.31
N CYS A 204 0.15 -3.33 -10.51
CA CYS A 204 -0.65 -3.57 -11.73
C CYS A 204 -0.53 -5.02 -12.23
N SER A 205 0.54 -5.70 -11.85
CA SER A 205 0.83 -7.09 -12.15
C SER A 205 1.43 -7.75 -10.91
N ILE A 206 1.14 -9.03 -10.73
CA ILE A 206 1.75 -9.84 -9.66
C ILE A 206 3.02 -10.55 -10.12
N ASP A 207 3.29 -10.56 -11.43
CA ASP A 207 4.35 -11.37 -12.02
C ASP A 207 5.73 -10.85 -11.60
N GLU A 208 5.99 -9.55 -11.73
CA GLU A 208 7.26 -8.93 -11.35
C GLU A 208 7.54 -9.04 -9.84
N PRO A 209 6.61 -8.69 -8.92
CA PRO A 209 6.84 -8.88 -7.49
C PRO A 209 7.11 -10.34 -7.09
N VAL A 210 6.40 -11.31 -7.71
CA VAL A 210 6.61 -12.73 -7.42
C VAL A 210 7.94 -13.21 -7.97
N GLN A 211 8.31 -12.77 -9.18
CA GLN A 211 9.59 -13.11 -9.80
C GLN A 211 10.76 -12.61 -8.95
N ASP A 212 10.73 -11.36 -8.51
CA ASP A 212 11.75 -10.80 -7.63
C ASP A 212 11.88 -11.62 -6.33
N LEU A 213 10.75 -12.00 -5.70
CA LEU A 213 10.78 -12.83 -4.49
C LEU A 213 11.36 -14.23 -4.73
N VAL A 214 11.13 -14.82 -5.89
CA VAL A 214 11.73 -16.10 -6.29
C VAL A 214 13.23 -15.95 -6.51
N GLU A 215 13.67 -14.91 -7.21
CA GLU A 215 15.08 -14.62 -7.47
C GLU A 215 15.86 -14.35 -6.16
N LEU A 216 15.21 -13.69 -5.19
CA LEU A 216 15.75 -13.46 -3.85
C LEU A 216 15.66 -14.69 -2.93
N GLY A 217 15.09 -15.80 -3.39
CA GLY A 217 14.94 -17.04 -2.60
C GLY A 217 13.93 -16.94 -1.45
N LEU A 218 13.07 -15.92 -1.44
CA LEU A 218 12.02 -15.69 -0.44
C LEU A 218 10.72 -16.43 -0.78
N LEU A 219 10.53 -16.78 -2.04
CA LEU A 219 9.47 -17.68 -2.49
C LEU A 219 10.06 -18.84 -3.27
N THR A 220 9.40 -20.00 -3.15
CA THR A 220 9.69 -21.14 -4.01
C THR A 220 8.86 -20.99 -5.28
N PRO A 221 9.44 -21.20 -6.49
CA PRO A 221 8.65 -21.25 -7.70
C PRO A 221 7.50 -22.24 -7.51
N ALA A 222 6.27 -21.83 -7.84
CA ALA A 222 5.17 -22.77 -7.82
C ALA A 222 5.49 -23.91 -8.78
N ALA A 223 5.48 -25.16 -8.29
CA ALA A 223 5.54 -26.32 -9.17
C ALA A 223 4.38 -26.19 -10.17
N HIS A 224 4.71 -25.98 -11.45
CA HIS A 224 3.73 -25.93 -12.51
C HIS A 224 2.87 -27.20 -12.42
N ARG A 225 1.59 -27.06 -12.06
CA ARG A 225 0.62 -28.13 -12.34
C ARG A 225 0.42 -28.13 -13.85
N THR A 226 1.23 -28.92 -14.54
CA THR A 226 1.02 -29.24 -15.95
C THR A 226 -0.33 -29.94 -16.07
N ALA A 227 -1.37 -29.18 -16.40
CA ALA A 227 -2.64 -29.75 -16.80
C ALA A 227 -2.45 -30.35 -18.21
N GLY A 228 -2.34 -31.69 -18.25
CA GLY A 228 -2.76 -32.54 -19.36
C GLY A 228 -2.18 -32.22 -20.74
N MET A 229 -0.96 -32.69 -21.01
CA MET A 229 -0.63 -33.10 -22.36
C MET A 229 -1.34 -34.44 -22.60
N ILE A 230 -2.45 -34.39 -23.34
CA ILE A 230 -3.13 -35.60 -23.82
C ILE A 230 -2.19 -36.20 -24.87
N ASP A 231 -1.54 -37.30 -24.52
CA ASP A 231 -0.97 -38.22 -25.49
C ASP A 231 -2.10 -38.75 -26.37
N GLN A 232 -2.20 -38.23 -27.59
CA GLN A 232 -2.78 -38.99 -28.69
C GLN A 232 -1.67 -39.88 -29.26
N GLU A 233 -1.52 -41.08 -28.70
CA GLU A 233 -0.90 -42.20 -29.40
C GLU A 233 -1.95 -43.29 -29.64
N SER A 234 -2.33 -43.39 -30.92
CA SER A 234 -2.53 -44.62 -31.69
C SER A 234 -2.98 -45.90 -30.95
N GLN A 235 -4.26 -46.24 -31.11
CA GLN A 235 -4.72 -47.53 -31.69
C GLN A 235 -6.22 -47.50 -32.00
#